data_AF-A0AB39Z389-F1
#
_entry.id   AF-A0AB39Z389-F1
#
_cell.length_a   1.000
_cell.length_b   1.000
_cell.length_c   1.000
_cell.angle_alpha   90.00
_cell.angle_beta   90.00
_cell.angle_gamma   90.00
#
_symmetry.space_group_name_H-M   'P 1'
#
loop_
_entity.id
_entity.type
_entity.pdbx_description
1 polymer ?
#
loop_
_entity_poly.entity_id
_entity_poly.type
_entity_poly.pdbx_seq_one_letter_code
_entity_poly.pdbx_strand_id
1 'polypeptide(L)'
;MFKFVLIASLLVAISLAAPARDETDAERAEREEYEKYQNENAQYAFNSKVDDKINDGQITRTEEREGGTVRGSYSYFDGFVKRKVEYIADKDGYRVLKDEMEDVGNGPQFNPEGQADVEGSLIGKYSIKLDKDDEEKHYKDIHA
;
A
#
# COMPACT_ATOMS: atom_id res chain seq x y z
N MET A 1 15.02 51.44 26.33
CA MET A 1 14.57 50.04 26.18
C MET A 1 13.29 49.92 25.34
N PHE A 2 12.25 50.73 25.59
CA PHE A 2 10.99 50.71 24.80
C PHE A 2 11.15 50.91 23.27
N LYS A 3 12.07 51.77 22.81
CA LYS A 3 12.34 51.99 21.38
C LYS A 3 12.82 50.73 20.65
N PHE A 4 13.66 49.90 21.29
CA PHE A 4 14.17 48.67 20.68
C PHE A 4 13.10 47.57 20.64
N VAL A 5 12.21 47.53 21.64
CA VAL A 5 11.05 46.61 21.67
C VAL A 5 10.05 46.96 20.57
N LEU A 6 9.80 48.25 20.33
CA LEU A 6 8.92 48.72 19.26
C LEU A 6 9.47 48.39 17.86
N ILE A 7 10.78 48.57 17.66
CA ILE A 7 11.44 48.24 16.39
C ILE A 7 11.41 46.72 16.13
N ALA A 8 11.67 45.90 17.16
CA ALA A 8 11.59 44.45 17.05
C ALA A 8 10.16 43.96 16.75
N SER A 9 9.16 44.52 17.44
CA SER A 9 7.74 44.24 17.19
C SER A 9 7.31 44.59 15.76
N LEU A 10 7.76 45.75 15.24
CA LEU A 10 7.46 46.18 13.88
C LEU A 10 8.13 45.26 12.83
N LEU A 11 9.38 44.85 13.05
CA LEU A 11 10.09 43.92 12.17
C LEU A 11 9.40 42.55 12.11
N VAL A 12 8.95 42.03 13.25
CA VAL A 12 8.22 40.76 13.29
C VAL A 12 6.89 40.85 12.54
N ALA A 13 6.14 41.93 12.74
CA ALA A 13 4.89 42.17 12.01
C ALA A 13 5.10 42.28 10.48
N ILE A 14 6.18 42.93 10.04
CA ILE A 14 6.54 43.03 8.62
C ILE A 14 6.95 41.67 8.06
N SER A 15 7.73 40.87 8.80
CA SER A 15 8.11 39.53 8.36
C SER A 15 6.94 38.55 8.26
N LEU A 16 5.92 38.68 9.12
CA LEU A 16 4.72 37.85 9.09
C LEU A 16 3.73 38.27 8.00
N ALA A 17 3.75 39.55 7.60
CA ALA A 17 2.89 40.09 6.55
C ALA A 17 3.54 40.07 5.16
N ALA A 18 4.79 39.62 5.04
CA ALA A 18 5.45 39.46 3.76
C ALA A 18 4.74 38.36 2.94
N PRO A 19 4.45 38.60 1.64
CA PRO A 19 3.94 37.55 0.77
C PRO A 19 4.94 36.40 0.73
N ALA A 20 4.44 35.17 0.59
CA ALA A 20 5.30 34.02 0.32
C ALA A 20 6.20 34.38 -0.87
N ARG A 21 7.52 34.28 -0.67
CA ARG A 21 8.50 34.52 -1.73
C ARG A 21 8.25 33.50 -2.83
N ASP A 22 8.09 33.98 -4.05
CA ASP A 22 8.06 33.11 -5.23
C ASP A 22 9.41 32.42 -5.37
N GLU A 23 9.35 31.12 -5.67
CA GLU A 23 10.53 30.34 -5.99
C GLU A 23 11.24 30.89 -7.23
N THR A 24 12.56 31.03 -7.14
CA THR A 24 13.41 31.38 -8.29
C THR A 24 13.64 30.16 -9.20
N ASP A 25 13.87 30.39 -10.49
CA ASP A 25 14.13 29.29 -11.45
C ASP A 25 15.32 28.40 -11.04
N ALA A 26 16.31 28.96 -10.33
CA ALA A 26 17.46 28.21 -9.82
C ALA A 26 17.07 27.23 -8.70
N GLU A 27 16.25 27.67 -7.74
CA GLU A 27 15.74 26.82 -6.67
C GLU A 27 14.83 25.71 -7.24
N ARG A 28 14.04 26.02 -8.27
CA ARG A 28 13.21 25.04 -8.97
C ARG A 28 14.06 23.93 -9.59
N ALA A 29 15.10 24.32 -10.34
CA ALA A 29 16.00 23.38 -11.00
C ALA A 29 16.71 22.47 -9.98
N GLU A 30 17.18 23.06 -8.87
CA GLU A 30 17.80 22.30 -7.77
C GLU A 30 16.82 21.29 -7.15
N ARG A 31 15.56 21.70 -6.90
CA ARG A 31 14.54 20.78 -6.40
C ARG A 31 14.26 19.65 -7.40
N GLU A 32 14.07 19.96 -8.68
CA GLU A 32 13.80 18.96 -9.71
C GLU A 32 14.94 17.93 -9.83
N GLU A 33 16.19 18.38 -9.72
CA GLU A 33 17.36 17.50 -9.67
C GLU A 33 17.35 16.62 -8.42
N TYR A 34 17.01 17.18 -7.27
CA TYR A 34 16.93 16.44 -6.01
C TYR A 34 15.77 15.42 -6.00
N GLU A 35 14.62 15.77 -6.58
CA GLU A 35 13.48 14.86 -6.77
C GLU A 35 13.84 13.72 -7.73
N LYS A 36 14.51 14.03 -8.83
CA LYS A 36 14.99 13.03 -9.78
C LYS A 36 15.97 12.07 -9.11
N TYR A 37 16.95 12.60 -8.37
CA TYR A 37 17.91 11.79 -7.61
C TYR A 37 17.20 10.88 -6.60
N GLN A 38 16.25 11.40 -5.83
CA GLN A 38 15.47 10.58 -4.89
C GLN A 38 14.67 9.49 -5.59
N ASN A 39 14.05 9.80 -6.74
CA ASN A 39 13.26 8.84 -7.50
C ASN A 39 14.13 7.70 -8.07
N GLU A 40 15.28 8.04 -8.66
CA GLU A 40 16.23 7.08 -9.22
C GLU A 40 16.84 6.15 -8.15
N ASN A 41 16.91 6.61 -6.89
CA ASN A 41 17.46 5.85 -5.77
C ASN A 41 16.39 5.28 -4.82
N ALA A 42 15.10 5.45 -5.11
CA ALA A 42 14.03 4.94 -4.27
C ALA A 42 13.98 3.42 -4.29
N GLN A 43 13.93 2.79 -3.12
CA GLN A 43 13.94 1.34 -2.97
C GLN A 43 12.91 0.92 -1.92
N TYR A 44 12.12 -0.10 -2.22
CA TYR A 44 11.33 -0.80 -1.21
C TYR A 44 11.04 -2.22 -1.66
N ALA A 45 10.75 -3.10 -0.71
CA ALA A 45 10.18 -4.41 -0.98
C ALA A 45 9.18 -4.76 0.11
N PHE A 46 8.05 -5.35 -0.28
CA PHE A 46 7.12 -5.93 0.68
C PHE A 46 6.46 -7.19 0.17
N ASN A 47 5.97 -7.98 1.10
CA ASN A 47 5.10 -9.10 0.81
C ASN A 47 3.98 -9.19 1.86
N SER A 48 2.85 -9.76 1.44
CA SER A 48 1.78 -10.17 2.31
C SER A 48 1.15 -11.46 1.83
N LYS A 49 0.63 -12.24 2.77
CA LYS A 49 -0.12 -13.46 2.52
C LYS A 49 -1.24 -13.57 3.54
N VAL A 50 -2.41 -13.94 3.03
CA VAL A 50 -3.57 -14.38 3.81
C VAL A 50 -3.87 -15.80 3.37
N ASP A 51 -3.91 -16.72 4.32
CA ASP A 51 -4.39 -18.09 4.12
C ASP A 51 -5.58 -18.32 5.06
N ASP A 52 -6.78 -18.10 4.53
CA ASP A 52 -8.04 -18.26 5.24
C ASP A 52 -8.57 -19.69 5.08
N LYS A 53 -8.46 -20.49 6.14
CA LYS A 53 -9.07 -21.82 6.22
C LYS A 53 -10.50 -21.83 6.77
N ILE A 54 -11.11 -20.66 6.98
CA ILE A 54 -12.51 -20.50 7.40
C ILE A 54 -13.41 -20.45 6.16
N ASN A 55 -13.02 -19.72 5.11
CA ASN A 55 -13.79 -19.59 3.86
C ASN A 55 -12.94 -19.82 2.59
N ASP A 56 -11.91 -20.67 2.67
CA ASP A 56 -11.00 -21.01 1.56
C ASP A 56 -10.27 -19.83 0.86
N GLY A 57 -10.33 -18.62 1.41
CA GLY A 57 -9.73 -17.44 0.81
C GLY A 57 -8.20 -17.46 0.88
N GLN A 58 -7.51 -17.28 -0.24
CA GLN A 58 -6.06 -17.06 -0.23
C GLN A 58 -5.71 -15.81 -1.03
N ILE A 59 -4.89 -14.94 -0.44
CA ILE A 59 -4.40 -13.73 -1.10
C ILE A 59 -2.90 -13.67 -0.87
N THR A 60 -2.13 -13.48 -1.93
CA THR A 60 -0.69 -13.17 -1.80
C THR A 60 -0.35 -11.93 -2.59
N ARG A 61 0.54 -11.09 -2.08
CA ARG A 61 1.10 -9.97 -2.83
C ARG A 61 2.60 -9.88 -2.56
N THR A 62 3.36 -9.62 -3.61
CA THR A 62 4.78 -9.28 -3.55
C THR A 62 5.02 -8.07 -4.43
N GLU A 63 5.79 -7.10 -3.96
CA GLU A 63 6.16 -5.95 -4.75
C GLU A 63 7.52 -5.42 -4.33
N GLU A 64 8.32 -5.06 -5.32
CA GLU A 64 9.64 -4.50 -5.17
C GLU A 64 9.76 -3.29 -6.09
N ARG A 65 10.38 -2.23 -5.57
CA ARG A 65 10.77 -1.06 -6.35
C ARG A 65 12.27 -0.94 -6.33
N GLU A 66 12.83 -0.81 -7.53
CA GLU A 66 14.21 -0.44 -7.77
C GLU A 66 14.26 0.82 -8.64
N GLY A 67 14.52 1.96 -8.00
CA GLY A 67 14.57 3.27 -8.64
C GLY A 67 13.25 3.63 -9.33
N GLY A 68 13.31 3.81 -10.65
CA GLY A 68 12.14 4.11 -11.48
C GLY A 68 11.28 2.90 -11.89
N THR A 69 11.61 1.68 -11.44
CA THR A 69 10.90 0.45 -11.82
C THR A 69 10.25 -0.21 -10.61
N VAL A 70 8.99 -0.59 -10.73
CA VAL A 70 8.25 -1.43 -9.79
C VAL A 70 7.93 -2.75 -10.46
N ARG A 71 8.17 -3.86 -9.76
CA ARG A 71 7.80 -5.21 -10.17
C ARG A 71 6.99 -5.84 -9.07
N GLY A 72 5.93 -6.55 -9.42
CA GLY A 72 5.14 -7.23 -8.41
C GLY A 72 4.27 -8.32 -8.97
N SER A 73 3.68 -9.05 -8.05
CA SER A 73 2.63 -10.00 -8.36
C SER A 73 1.57 -9.99 -7.28
N TYR A 74 0.34 -10.28 -7.67
CA TYR A 74 -0.70 -10.66 -6.73
C TYR A 74 -1.32 -11.98 -7.15
N SER A 75 -1.75 -12.76 -6.17
CA SER A 75 -2.57 -13.94 -6.40
C SER A 75 -3.78 -13.93 -5.48
N TYR A 76 -4.85 -14.52 -5.97
CA TYR A 76 -6.16 -14.58 -5.35
C TYR A 76 -6.74 -15.98 -5.55
N PHE A 77 -7.38 -16.50 -4.53
CA PHE A 77 -8.18 -17.70 -4.58
C PHE A 77 -9.36 -17.56 -3.62
N ASP A 78 -10.55 -17.98 -4.06
CA ASP A 78 -11.80 -17.86 -3.31
C ASP A 78 -12.60 -19.16 -3.18
N GLY A 79 -11.99 -20.29 -3.54
CA GLY A 79 -12.68 -21.58 -3.59
C GLY A 79 -13.28 -21.92 -4.96
N PHE A 80 -13.54 -20.93 -5.83
CA PHE A 80 -13.99 -21.16 -7.22
C PHE A 80 -12.85 -20.97 -8.20
N VAL A 81 -12.18 -19.82 -8.11
CA VAL A 81 -11.21 -19.33 -9.08
C VAL A 81 -9.89 -19.07 -8.39
N LYS A 82 -8.80 -19.42 -9.06
CA LYS A 82 -7.46 -18.98 -8.73
C LYS A 82 -6.97 -18.07 -9.84
N ARG A 83 -6.48 -16.88 -9.46
CA ARG A 83 -5.87 -15.94 -10.40
C ARG A 83 -4.50 -15.50 -9.89
N LYS A 84 -3.54 -15.37 -10.79
CA LYS A 84 -2.22 -14.78 -10.55
C LYS A 84 -1.89 -13.78 -11.63
N VAL A 85 -1.49 -12.58 -11.22
CA VAL A 85 -1.08 -11.50 -12.11
C VAL A 85 0.32 -11.06 -11.76
N GLU A 86 1.17 -10.94 -12.77
CA GLU A 86 2.52 -10.36 -12.67
C GLU A 86 2.56 -9.05 -13.45
N TYR A 87 3.10 -8.01 -12.84
CA TYR A 87 3.09 -6.65 -13.41
C TYR A 87 4.43 -5.93 -13.27
N ILE A 88 4.59 -4.92 -14.12
CA ILE A 88 5.68 -3.95 -14.09
C ILE A 88 5.12 -2.54 -14.21
N ALA A 89 5.71 -1.58 -13.50
CA ALA A 89 5.52 -0.15 -13.75
C ALA A 89 6.89 0.52 -13.89
N ASP A 90 7.13 1.20 -15.01
CA ASP A 90 8.38 1.89 -15.30
C ASP A 90 8.13 3.15 -16.15
N LYS A 91 9.16 3.66 -16.84
CA LYS A 91 9.07 4.82 -17.74
C LYS A 91 8.01 4.68 -18.84
N ASP A 92 7.64 3.46 -19.21
CA ASP A 92 6.66 3.16 -20.26
C ASP A 92 5.25 2.94 -19.67
N GLY A 93 5.06 3.22 -18.37
CA GLY A 93 3.80 3.08 -17.65
C GLY A 93 3.60 1.71 -16.98
N TYR A 94 2.38 1.46 -16.49
CA TYR A 94 1.98 0.20 -15.88
C TYR A 94 1.55 -0.83 -16.93
N ARG A 95 2.03 -2.07 -16.80
CA ARG A 95 1.71 -3.18 -17.71
C ARG A 95 1.61 -4.51 -16.95
N VAL A 96 0.64 -5.33 -17.35
CA VAL A 96 0.57 -6.74 -16.94
C VAL A 96 1.47 -7.57 -17.86
N LEU A 97 2.38 -8.33 -17.27
CA LEU A 97 3.28 -9.24 -17.98
C LEU A 97 2.67 -10.63 -18.15
N LYS A 98 1.92 -11.07 -17.14
CA LYS A 98 1.29 -12.40 -17.10
C LYS A 98 -0.02 -12.33 -16.32
N ASP A 99 -1.05 -12.98 -16.84
CA ASP A 99 -2.34 -13.14 -16.18
C ASP A 99 -2.79 -14.59 -16.37
N GLU A 100 -2.80 -15.35 -15.28
CA GLU A 100 -3.21 -16.74 -15.25
C GLU A 100 -4.46 -16.85 -14.40
N MET A 101 -5.50 -17.47 -14.95
CA MET A 101 -6.74 -17.76 -14.25
C MET A 101 -7.10 -19.23 -14.46
N GLU A 102 -7.49 -19.89 -13.39
CA GLU A 102 -7.87 -21.31 -13.35
C GLU A 102 -9.15 -21.46 -12.52
N ASP A 103 -10.12 -22.19 -13.05
CA ASP A 103 -11.30 -22.63 -12.29
C ASP A 103 -10.89 -23.90 -11.51
N VAL A 104 -10.78 -23.78 -10.19
CA VAL A 104 -10.08 -24.75 -9.32
C VAL A 104 -10.97 -25.43 -8.29
N GLY A 105 -12.24 -25.04 -8.14
CA GLY A 105 -13.05 -25.64 -7.08
C GLY A 105 -14.55 -25.41 -7.17
N ASN A 106 -15.22 -25.93 -6.14
CA ASN A 106 -16.65 -25.81 -5.90
C ASN A 106 -16.93 -25.06 -4.58
N GLY A 107 -15.95 -24.27 -4.10
CA GLY A 107 -15.95 -23.55 -2.82
C GLY A 107 -16.16 -22.03 -3.03
N PRO A 108 -16.33 -21.21 -1.99
CA PRO A 108 -15.73 -21.40 -0.66
C PRO A 108 -16.53 -22.36 0.21
N GLN A 109 -15.83 -23.22 0.95
CA GLN A 109 -16.41 -24.11 1.95
C GLN A 109 -16.21 -23.49 3.33
N PHE A 110 -17.30 -23.29 4.06
CA PHE A 110 -17.23 -22.76 5.42
C PHE A 110 -16.69 -23.82 6.39
N ASN A 111 -15.66 -23.48 7.13
CA ASN A 111 -15.07 -24.32 8.17
C ASN A 111 -15.00 -23.53 9.50
N PRO A 112 -15.91 -23.80 10.46
CA PRO A 112 -15.94 -23.09 11.73
C PRO A 112 -14.73 -23.38 12.63
N GLU A 113 -14.02 -24.48 12.36
CA GLU A 113 -12.77 -24.84 13.05
C GLU A 113 -11.54 -24.29 12.31
N GLY A 114 -11.77 -23.53 11.23
CA GLY A 114 -10.74 -22.88 10.43
C GLY A 114 -9.98 -21.80 11.19
N GLN A 115 -8.82 -21.46 10.64
CA GLN A 115 -7.98 -20.37 11.09
C GLN A 115 -7.54 -19.58 9.86
N ALA A 116 -7.58 -18.25 9.96
CA ALA A 116 -6.99 -17.38 8.95
C ALA A 116 -5.61 -16.94 9.42
N ASP A 117 -4.58 -17.34 8.69
CA ASP A 117 -3.20 -16.91 8.93
C ASP A 117 -2.89 -15.69 8.08
N VAL A 118 -2.42 -14.62 8.73
CA VAL A 118 -1.99 -13.39 8.07
C VAL A 118 -0.52 -13.18 8.36
N GLU A 119 0.27 -13.02 7.30
CA GLU A 119 1.69 -12.72 7.39
C GLU A 119 2.08 -11.63 6.40
N GLY A 120 3.05 -10.81 6.77
CA GLY A 120 3.63 -9.84 5.85
C GLY A 120 4.90 -9.21 6.40
N SER A 121 5.76 -8.76 5.49
CA SER A 121 7.07 -8.20 5.83
C SER A 121 7.02 -6.98 6.76
N LEU A 122 5.91 -6.24 6.74
CA LEU A 122 5.72 -5.02 7.55
C LEU A 122 4.78 -5.19 8.74
N ILE A 123 4.05 -6.31 8.83
CA ILE A 123 2.98 -6.53 9.83
C ILE A 123 3.25 -7.74 10.74
N GLY A 124 4.32 -8.50 10.50
CA GLY A 124 4.62 -9.73 11.24
C GLY A 124 3.67 -10.87 10.86
N LYS A 125 3.39 -11.76 11.80
CA LYS A 125 2.50 -12.91 11.61
C LYS A 125 1.49 -13.00 12.76
N TYR A 126 0.23 -13.18 12.43
CA TYR A 126 -0.84 -13.43 13.38
C TYR A 126 -1.91 -14.33 12.77
N SER A 127 -2.80 -14.83 13.62
CA SER A 127 -3.85 -15.75 13.24
C SER A 127 -5.19 -15.31 13.81
N ILE A 128 -6.26 -15.50 13.04
CA ILE A 128 -7.64 -15.18 13.41
C ILE A 128 -8.43 -16.49 13.44
N LYS A 129 -9.28 -16.65 14.46
CA LYS A 129 -10.28 -17.72 14.55
C LYS A 129 -11.64 -17.09 14.77
N LEU A 130 -12.70 -17.80 14.43
CA LEU A 130 -14.05 -17.39 14.79
C LEU A 130 -14.21 -17.42 16.31
N ASP A 131 -14.94 -16.44 16.82
CA ASP A 131 -15.49 -16.51 18.16
C ASP A 131 -16.62 -17.55 18.15
N LYS A 132 -16.57 -18.50 19.10
CA LYS A 132 -17.56 -19.58 19.18
C LYS A 132 -18.73 -19.23 20.09
N ASP A 133 -18.61 -18.14 20.84
CA ASP A 133 -19.65 -17.66 21.74
C ASP A 133 -20.66 -16.73 21.02
N ASP A 134 -20.41 -16.43 19.73
CA ASP A 134 -21.27 -15.64 18.87
C ASP A 134 -22.16 -16.56 18.01
N GLU A 135 -23.48 -16.34 18.03
CA GLU A 135 -24.45 -17.06 17.20
C GLU A 135 -24.61 -16.43 15.80
N GLU A 136 -23.93 -15.31 15.52
CA GLU A 136 -24.03 -14.61 14.24
C GLU A 136 -23.36 -15.39 13.10
N LYS A 137 -24.03 -15.43 11.93
CA LYS A 137 -23.45 -16.05 10.73
C LYS A 137 -22.31 -15.19 10.21
N HIS A 138 -21.07 -15.63 10.38
CA HIS A 138 -19.87 -14.94 9.88
C HIS A 138 -19.54 -15.20 8.40
N TYR A 139 -20.46 -15.75 7.61
CA TYR A 139 -20.30 -15.95 6.17
C TYR A 139 -21.34 -15.14 5.39
N LYS A 140 -20.95 -14.65 4.21
CA LYS A 140 -21.91 -14.06 3.26
C LYS A 140 -22.75 -15.19 2.69
N ASP A 141 -24.06 -15.13 2.91
CA ASP A 141 -25.02 -16.03 2.26
C ASP A 141 -24.99 -15.73 0.76
N ILE A 142 -24.69 -16.73 -0.07
CA ILE A 142 -24.54 -16.57 -1.53
C ILE A 142 -25.91 -16.31 -2.20
N HIS A 143 -26.99 -16.37 -1.42
CA HIS A 143 -28.38 -16.20 -1.88
C HIS A 143 -29.09 -14.99 -1.27
N ALA A 144 -28.39 -14.12 -0.55
CA ALA A 144 -28.93 -12.86 -0.02
C ALA A 144 -28.69 -11.67 -0.95
#